data_AF-A0A6N7V2N9-F1
#
_entry.id   AF-A0A6N7V2N9-F1
#
_cell.length_a   1.000
_cell.length_b   1.000
_cell.length_c   1.000
_cell.angle_alpha   90.00
_cell.angle_beta   90.00
_cell.angle_gamma   90.00
#
_symmetry.space_group_name_H-M   'P 1'
#
loop_
_entity.id
_entity.type
_entity.pdbx_description
1 polymer ?
#
loop_
_entity_poly.entity_id
_entity_poly.type
_entity_poly.pdbx_seq_one_letter_code
_entity_poly.pdbx_strand_id
1 'polypeptide(L)'
;MDKTVYNAFVELLGSELRLAMGCTEPIAVAYAAAKAREVLGQFPERIEMYCSGNIIKNVKAVTVPNSGGRRGLEVASILGAAFGDASLELEVISRVKDEEIARLQKLLDKDICHCHLETGKDNLYIRTEVFHGADSALVEIAENTPTSHG
;
A
#
# COMPACT_ATOMS: atom_id res chain seq x y z
N MET A 1 -35.47 -18.81 11.35
CA MET A 1 -34.13 -18.78 11.98
C MET A 1 -34.28 -18.03 13.30
N ASP A 2 -33.74 -18.58 14.40
CA ASP A 2 -33.80 -17.95 15.72
C ASP A 2 -33.12 -16.57 15.66
N LYS A 3 -33.81 -15.53 16.16
CA LYS A 3 -33.39 -14.13 16.05
C LYS A 3 -32.12 -13.84 16.86
N THR A 4 -31.92 -14.57 17.95
CA THR A 4 -30.75 -14.48 18.84
C THR A 4 -29.53 -15.06 18.13
N VAL A 5 -29.71 -16.23 17.51
CA VAL A 5 -28.65 -16.89 16.73
C VAL A 5 -28.26 -16.06 15.51
N TYR A 6 -29.24 -15.47 14.82
CA TYR A 6 -28.99 -14.56 13.69
C TYR A 6 -28.16 -13.33 14.10
N ASN A 7 -28.54 -12.65 15.18
CA ASN A 7 -27.82 -11.46 15.65
C ASN A 7 -26.38 -11.80 16.09
N ALA A 8 -26.18 -12.94 16.77
CA ALA A 8 -24.85 -13.39 17.15
C ALA A 8 -23.95 -13.66 15.94
N PHE A 9 -24.49 -14.23 14.86
CA PHE A 9 -23.74 -14.40 13.61
C PHE A 9 -23.41 -13.07 12.94
N VAL A 10 -24.33 -12.11 12.92
CA VAL A 10 -24.09 -10.79 12.34
C VAL A 10 -23.02 -10.03 13.13
N GLU A 11 -23.04 -10.08 14.46
CA GLU A 11 -22.02 -9.47 15.32
C GLU A 11 -20.65 -10.12 15.13
N LEU A 12 -20.59 -11.45 15.10
CA LEU A 12 -19.34 -12.19 14.86
C LEU A 12 -18.75 -11.89 13.47
N LEU A 13 -19.59 -11.84 12.44
CA LEU A 13 -19.14 -11.44 11.10
C LEU A 13 -18.68 -9.99 11.10
N GLY A 14 -19.38 -9.09 11.79
CA GLY A 14 -18.99 -7.68 11.91
C GLY A 14 -17.65 -7.47 12.62
N SER A 15 -17.30 -8.32 13.60
CA SER A 15 -16.02 -8.24 14.31
C SER A 15 -14.84 -8.81 13.52
N GLU A 16 -15.08 -9.79 12.65
CA GLU A 16 -14.03 -10.48 11.87
C GLU A 16 -13.84 -9.93 10.46
N LEU A 17 -14.87 -9.30 9.87
CA LEU A 17 -14.80 -8.74 8.54
C LEU A 17 -14.14 -7.37 8.56
N ARG A 18 -12.91 -7.28 8.05
CA ARG A 18 -12.29 -6.01 7.69
C ARG A 18 -12.74 -5.59 6.30
N LEU A 19 -13.20 -4.35 6.17
CA LEU A 19 -13.45 -3.75 4.86
C LEU A 19 -12.12 -3.63 4.11
N ALA A 20 -12.10 -4.09 2.86
CA ALA A 20 -10.94 -4.00 2.00
C ALA A 20 -11.35 -3.42 0.66
N MET A 21 -10.56 -2.48 0.17
CA MET A 21 -10.60 -2.08 -1.23
C MET A 21 -10.01 -3.25 -2.02
N GLY A 22 -10.77 -3.88 -2.92
CA GLY A 22 -10.29 -5.05 -3.68
C GLY A 22 -8.92 -4.85 -4.36
N CYS A 23 -8.27 -5.95 -4.77
CA CYS A 23 -6.86 -5.99 -5.17
C CYS A 23 -5.92 -5.59 -4.01
N THR A 24 -5.64 -6.58 -3.16
CA THR A 24 -4.83 -6.47 -1.94
C THR A 24 -3.40 -5.97 -2.15
N GLU A 25 -2.78 -6.31 -3.28
CA GLU A 25 -1.37 -6.03 -3.55
C GLU A 25 -1.11 -4.54 -3.84
N PRO A 26 -1.88 -3.86 -4.73
CA PRO A 26 -1.80 -2.41 -4.86
C PRO A 26 -2.04 -1.66 -3.55
N ILE A 27 -2.98 -2.14 -2.73
CA ILE A 27 -3.30 -1.55 -1.44
C ILE A 27 -2.14 -1.71 -0.46
N ALA A 28 -1.50 -2.88 -0.40
CA ALA A 28 -0.32 -3.10 0.44
C ALA A 28 0.85 -2.18 0.05
N VAL A 29 1.07 -1.97 -1.26
CA VAL A 29 2.08 -1.02 -1.76
C VAL A 29 1.75 0.42 -1.37
N ALA A 30 0.50 0.85 -1.58
CA ALA A 30 0.05 2.18 -1.20
C ALA A 30 0.14 2.40 0.32
N TYR A 31 -0.19 1.37 1.11
CA TYR A 31 -0.10 1.40 2.56
C TYR A 31 1.35 1.52 3.04
N ALA A 32 2.27 0.72 2.49
CA ALA A 32 3.69 0.82 2.81
C ALA A 32 4.23 2.24 2.55
N ALA A 33 3.88 2.83 1.41
CA ALA A 33 4.30 4.18 1.04
C ALA A 33 3.65 5.28 1.90
N ALA A 34 2.36 5.17 2.21
CA ALA A 34 1.68 6.09 3.13
C ALA A 34 2.30 6.04 4.53
N LYS A 35 2.59 4.83 5.03
CA LYS A 35 3.21 4.62 6.33
C LYS A 35 4.64 5.14 6.36
N ALA A 36 5.42 4.91 5.31
CA ALA A 36 6.78 5.43 5.20
C ALA A 36 6.79 6.97 5.23
N ARG A 37 5.87 7.62 4.50
CA ARG A 37 5.68 9.08 4.55
C ARG A 37 5.23 9.56 5.93
N GLU A 38 4.33 8.85 6.60
CA GLU A 38 3.91 9.18 7.97
C GLU A 38 5.09 9.14 8.95
N VAL A 39 5.93 8.10 8.87
CA VAL A 39 7.14 7.97 9.71
C VAL A 39 8.17 9.05 9.39
N LEU A 40 8.35 9.39 8.11
CA LEU A 40 9.22 10.49 7.67
C LEU A 40 8.71 11.86 8.16
N GLY A 41 7.40 12.01 8.37
CA GLY A 41 6.75 13.25 8.82
C GLY A 41 6.54 14.31 7.73
N GLN A 42 7.01 14.06 6.51
CA GLN A 42 6.93 14.98 5.37
C GLN A 42 6.88 14.23 4.04
N PHE A 43 6.50 14.93 2.96
CA PHE A 43 6.43 14.32 1.63
C PHE A 43 7.85 14.06 1.09
N PRO A 44 8.16 12.84 0.61
CA PRO A 44 9.50 12.50 0.16
C PRO A 44 9.87 13.12 -1.19
N GLU A 45 11.16 13.38 -1.36
CA GLU A 45 11.78 13.78 -2.62
C GLU A 45 12.19 12.56 -3.46
N ARG A 46 12.40 11.41 -2.80
CA ARG A 46 12.74 10.13 -3.42
C ARG A 46 12.09 8.97 -2.67
N ILE A 47 11.58 7.99 -3.41
CA ILE A 47 10.96 6.76 -2.94
C ILE A 47 11.65 5.59 -3.64
N GLU A 48 12.25 4.69 -2.87
CA GLU A 48 12.81 3.43 -3.36
C GLU A 48 11.94 2.27 -2.86
N MET A 49 11.44 1.47 -3.79
CA MET A 49 10.54 0.36 -3.50
C MET A 49 11.20 -0.96 -3.88
N TYR A 50 11.28 -1.88 -2.94
CA TYR A 50 11.80 -3.23 -3.15
C TYR A 50 10.68 -4.23 -2.90
N CYS A 51 10.26 -4.94 -3.93
CA CYS A 51 9.11 -5.84 -3.86
C CYS A 51 9.48 -7.25 -4.33
N SER A 52 8.80 -8.26 -3.78
CA SER A 52 8.88 -9.62 -4.34
C SER A 52 8.35 -9.67 -5.78
N GLY A 53 8.77 -10.68 -6.53
CA GLY A 53 8.28 -10.90 -7.90
C GLY A 53 6.76 -11.05 -7.98
N ASN A 54 6.13 -11.64 -6.97
CA ASN A 54 4.68 -11.80 -6.90
C ASN A 54 3.96 -10.46 -6.77
N ILE A 55 4.43 -9.57 -5.89
CA ILE A 55 3.87 -8.22 -5.75
C ILE A 55 4.05 -7.44 -7.05
N ILE A 56 5.24 -7.48 -7.65
CA ILE A 56 5.51 -6.77 -8.90
C ILE A 56 4.56 -7.23 -10.02
N LYS A 57 4.40 -8.54 -10.19
CA LYS A 57 3.54 -9.13 -11.21
C LYS A 57 2.06 -8.76 -10.99
N ASN A 58 1.56 -8.91 -9.77
CA ASN A 58 0.14 -8.73 -9.46
C ASN A 58 -0.28 -7.26 -9.57
N VAL A 59 0.53 -6.33 -9.04
CA VAL A 59 0.24 -4.88 -9.13
C VAL A 59 0.28 -4.37 -10.57
N LYS A 60 1.14 -4.93 -11.43
CA LYS A 60 1.17 -4.60 -12.86
C LYS A 60 -0.07 -5.10 -13.62
N ALA A 61 -0.71 -6.18 -13.14
CA ALA A 61 -1.83 -6.82 -13.81
C ALA A 61 -3.18 -6.13 -13.53
N VAL A 62 -3.32 -5.43 -12.40
CA VAL A 62 -4.60 -4.89 -11.92
C VAL A 62 -4.61 -3.38 -11.81
N THR A 63 -5.79 -2.78 -11.92
CA THR A 63 -6.02 -1.34 -11.68
C THR A 63 -5.87 -1.00 -10.21
N VAL A 64 -5.10 0.05 -9.92
CA VAL A 64 -4.99 0.60 -8.57
C VAL A 64 -6.31 1.30 -8.22
N PRO A 65 -6.99 0.95 -7.11
CA PRO A 65 -8.22 1.64 -6.70
C PRO A 65 -8.00 3.14 -6.57
N ASN A 66 -9.02 3.95 -6.88
CA ASN A 66 -8.98 5.41 -6.77
C ASN A 66 -7.78 6.09 -7.45
N SER A 67 -7.25 5.50 -8.52
CA SER A 67 -6.12 6.03 -9.30
C SER A 67 -6.51 6.66 -10.64
N GLY A 68 -7.80 6.70 -10.96
CA GLY A 68 -8.30 7.12 -12.28
C GLY A 68 -8.00 6.12 -13.41
N GLY A 69 -8.00 4.82 -13.10
CA GLY A 69 -7.77 3.76 -14.09
C GLY A 69 -6.30 3.41 -14.35
N ARG A 70 -5.39 3.89 -13.50
CA ARG A 70 -3.93 3.67 -13.64
C ARG A 70 -3.50 2.35 -12.98
N ARG A 71 -2.32 1.87 -13.40
CA ARG A 71 -1.72 0.58 -13.00
C ARG A 71 -0.23 0.75 -12.75
N GLY A 72 0.34 -0.18 -11.99
CA GLY A 72 1.78 -0.20 -11.70
C GLY A 72 2.11 0.18 -10.26
N LEU A 73 3.34 -0.13 -9.87
CA LEU A 73 3.79 0.02 -8.49
C LEU A 73 3.96 1.49 -8.18
N GLU A 74 4.61 2.23 -9.07
CA GLU A 74 4.88 3.66 -8.97
C GLU A 74 3.58 4.44 -8.73
N VAL A 75 2.49 4.04 -9.42
CA VAL A 75 1.15 4.61 -9.21
C VAL A 75 0.64 4.34 -7.80
N ALA A 76 0.68 3.09 -7.34
CA ALA A 76 0.23 2.74 -6.00
C ALA A 76 1.08 3.43 -4.91
N SER A 77 2.39 3.45 -5.07
CA SER A 77 3.35 4.05 -4.15
C SER A 77 3.16 5.55 -4.03
N ILE A 78 3.11 6.27 -5.16
CA ILE A 78 2.95 7.73 -5.16
C ILE A 78 1.54 8.10 -4.67
N LEU A 79 0.50 7.37 -5.06
CA LEU A 79 -0.86 7.62 -4.58
C LEU A 79 -0.96 7.46 -3.06
N GLY A 80 -0.38 6.38 -2.51
CA GLY A 80 -0.29 6.17 -1.06
C GLY A 80 0.54 7.24 -0.36
N ALA A 81 1.76 7.52 -0.84
CA ALA A 81 2.63 8.53 -0.26
C ALA A 81 2.04 9.95 -0.34
N ALA A 82 1.30 10.31 -1.38
CA ALA A 82 0.78 11.67 -1.54
C ALA A 82 -0.58 11.89 -0.89
N PHE A 83 -1.48 10.91 -1.02
CA PHE A 83 -2.91 11.08 -0.72
C PHE A 83 -3.48 9.99 0.19
N GLY A 84 -2.68 8.96 0.51
CA GLY A 84 -3.08 7.90 1.41
C GLY A 84 -3.17 8.33 2.87
N ASP A 85 -4.10 7.73 3.60
CA ASP A 85 -4.27 7.82 5.05
C ASP A 85 -3.88 6.47 5.67
N ALA A 86 -2.68 6.39 6.25
CA ALA A 86 -2.16 5.15 6.82
C ALA A 86 -2.97 4.66 8.03
N SER A 87 -3.82 5.49 8.64
CA SER A 87 -4.72 5.04 9.71
C SER A 87 -5.85 4.13 9.22
N LEU A 88 -6.11 4.12 7.91
CA LEU A 88 -7.19 3.34 7.29
C LEU A 88 -6.73 1.95 6.80
N GLU A 89 -5.47 1.56 7.01
CA GLU A 89 -4.94 0.25 6.66
C GLU A 89 -5.29 -0.20 5.22
N LEU A 90 -6.16 -1.22 5.06
CA LEU A 90 -6.60 -1.77 3.76
C LEU A 90 -7.52 -0.83 2.97
N GLU A 91 -7.87 0.31 3.56
CA GLU A 91 -8.62 1.40 2.96
C GLU A 91 -7.75 2.66 2.81
N VAL A 92 -6.41 2.55 2.85
CA VAL A 92 -5.45 3.67 2.82
C VAL A 92 -5.76 4.74 1.77
N ILE A 93 -6.28 4.35 0.61
CA ILE A 93 -6.59 5.28 -0.50
C ILE A 93 -8.09 5.44 -0.75
N SER A 94 -8.96 5.01 0.18
CA SER A 94 -10.43 5.07 0.03
C SER A 94 -10.97 6.50 -0.01
N ARG A 95 -10.27 7.45 0.61
CA ARG A 95 -10.67 8.87 0.74
C ARG A 95 -10.08 9.79 -0.32
N VAL A 96 -9.31 9.25 -1.27
CA VAL A 96 -8.69 10.05 -2.35
C VAL A 96 -9.78 10.66 -3.23
N LYS A 97 -9.68 11.96 -3.47
CA LYS A 97 -10.63 12.75 -4.27
C LYS A 97 -10.19 12.88 -5.73
N ASP A 98 -11.14 13.14 -6.62
CA ASP A 98 -10.86 13.32 -8.06
C ASP A 98 -9.84 14.44 -8.35
N GLU A 99 -9.86 15.50 -7.55
CA GLU A 99 -8.89 16.61 -7.64
C GLU A 99 -7.46 16.16 -7.33
N GLU A 100 -7.29 15.19 -6.43
CA GLU A 100 -6.00 14.61 -6.06
C GLU A 100 -5.53 13.63 -7.13
N ILE A 101 -6.46 12.86 -7.72
CA ILE A 101 -6.20 12.00 -8.89
C ILE A 101 -5.70 12.84 -10.08
N ALA A 102 -6.22 14.05 -10.27
CA ALA A 102 -5.73 14.97 -11.30
C ALA A 102 -4.30 15.47 -11.03
N ARG A 103 -3.91 15.60 -9.74
CA ARG A 103 -2.56 15.99 -9.33
C ARG A 103 -1.55 14.84 -9.37
N LEU A 104 -2.02 13.59 -9.28
CA LEU A 104 -1.19 12.38 -9.33
C LEU A 104 -0.27 12.36 -10.55
N GLN A 105 -0.75 12.77 -11.72
CA GLN A 105 0.06 12.79 -12.94
C GLN A 105 1.31 13.66 -12.78
N LYS A 106 1.17 14.85 -12.19
CA LYS A 106 2.30 15.76 -11.95
C LYS A 106 3.34 15.19 -11.00
N LEU A 107 2.96 14.27 -10.11
CA LEU A 107 3.90 13.60 -9.22
C LEU A 107 4.60 12.44 -9.91
N LEU A 108 3.89 11.69 -10.74
CA LEU A 108 4.47 10.65 -11.59
C LEU A 108 5.51 11.23 -12.55
N ASP A 109 5.23 12.39 -13.14
CA ASP A 109 6.14 13.07 -14.09
C ASP A 109 7.45 13.56 -13.44
N LYS A 110 7.52 13.64 -12.10
CA LYS A 110 8.75 14.02 -11.37
C LYS A 110 9.74 12.88 -11.22
N ASP A 111 9.36 11.65 -11.56
CA ASP A 111 10.22 10.46 -11.49
C ASP A 111 10.86 10.25 -10.10
N ILE A 112 10.11 10.51 -9.02
CA ILE A 112 10.60 10.41 -7.64
C ILE A 112 10.51 8.98 -7.08
N CYS A 113 9.93 8.03 -7.81
CA CYS A 113 9.64 6.69 -7.32
C CYS A 113 10.27 5.64 -8.23
N HIS A 114 11.17 4.82 -7.67
CA HIS A 114 11.83 3.75 -8.39
C HIS A 114 11.52 2.40 -7.74
N CYS A 115 11.18 1.42 -8.57
CA CYS A 115 10.77 0.09 -8.13
C CYS A 115 11.79 -0.97 -8.56
N HIS A 116 12.18 -1.81 -7.61
CA HIS A 116 13.20 -2.83 -7.73
C HIS A 116 12.63 -4.19 -7.33
N LEU A 117 13.13 -5.24 -7.99
CA LEU A 117 12.87 -6.62 -7.59
C LEU A 117 13.79 -6.98 -6.42
N GLU A 118 13.21 -7.41 -5.31
CA GLU A 118 13.97 -8.05 -4.22
C GLU A 118 14.11 -9.54 -4.53
N THR A 119 15.35 -10.00 -4.76
CA THR A 119 15.64 -11.41 -5.03
C THR A 119 15.70 -12.23 -3.73
N GLY A 120 15.22 -13.47 -3.76
CA GLY A 120 15.24 -14.36 -2.59
C GLY A 120 14.10 -14.11 -1.58
N LYS A 121 13.12 -13.29 -1.94
CA LYS A 121 11.85 -13.13 -1.23
C LYS A 121 10.72 -13.67 -2.10
N ASP A 122 10.08 -14.73 -1.63
CA ASP A 122 8.86 -15.27 -2.20
C ASP A 122 7.63 -14.73 -1.46
N ASN A 123 6.46 -14.74 -2.10
CA ASN A 123 5.17 -14.27 -1.54
C ASN A 123 5.08 -12.76 -1.24
N LEU A 124 4.52 -12.34 -0.11
CA LEU A 124 4.34 -10.93 0.26
C LEU A 124 5.64 -10.37 0.85
N TYR A 125 6.29 -9.50 0.09
CA TYR A 125 7.39 -8.66 0.58
C TYR A 125 7.35 -7.30 -0.11
N ILE A 126 7.35 -6.25 0.69
CA ILE A 126 7.37 -4.84 0.28
C ILE A 126 8.27 -4.11 1.27
N ARG A 127 9.37 -3.54 0.80
CA ARG A 127 10.18 -2.56 1.53
C ARG A 127 10.09 -1.23 0.82
N THR A 128 9.71 -0.19 1.55
CA THR A 128 9.61 1.18 1.04
C THR A 128 10.54 2.06 1.83
N GLU A 129 11.51 2.64 1.14
CA GLU A 129 12.45 3.62 1.68
C GLU A 129 12.12 4.98 1.09
N VAL A 130 12.02 5.98 1.96
CA VAL A 130 11.66 7.35 1.59
C VAL A 130 12.71 8.32 2.11
N PHE A 131 13.00 9.36 1.34
CA PHE A 131 14.07 10.31 1.62
C PHE A 131 13.58 11.76 1.41
N HIS A 132 14.00 12.66 2.29
CA HIS A 132 13.81 14.11 2.14
C HIS A 132 15.02 14.83 2.74
N GLY A 133 15.86 15.44 1.89
CA GLY A 133 17.13 16.01 2.34
C GLY A 133 18.03 14.97 3.04
N ALA A 134 18.32 15.18 4.33
CA ALA A 134 19.11 14.26 5.16
C ALA A 134 18.25 13.22 5.92
N ASP A 135 16.93 13.41 5.94
CA ASP A 135 16.02 12.53 6.68
C ASP A 135 15.59 11.35 5.80
N SER A 136 15.38 10.20 6.45
CA SER A 136 14.88 9.00 5.78
C SER A 136 14.01 8.17 6.72
N ALA A 137 13.11 7.38 6.12
CA ALA A 137 12.32 6.39 6.81
C ALA A 137 12.21 5.12 5.96
N LEU A 138 12.05 3.98 6.64
CA LEU A 138 11.92 2.67 6.03
C LEU A 138 10.73 1.95 6.65
N VAL A 139 9.88 1.40 5.79
CA VAL A 139 8.79 0.50 6.18
C VAL A 139 8.95 -0.82 5.46
N GLU A 140 8.82 -1.92 6.19
CA GLU A 140 8.82 -3.26 5.64
C GLU A 140 7.48 -3.95 5.98
N ILE A 141 6.87 -4.54 4.96
CA ILE A 141 5.72 -5.44 5.07
C ILE A 141 6.15 -6.78 4.49
N ALA A 142 6.20 -7.80 5.34
CA ALA A 142 6.57 -9.14 4.95
C ALA A 142 5.67 -10.16 5.64
N GLU A 143 5.54 -11.35 5.06
CA GLU A 143 4.93 -12.47 5.77
C GLU A 143 5.71 -12.75 7.06
N ASN A 144 4.97 -13.08 8.13
CA ASN A 144 5.57 -13.50 9.38
C ASN A 144 6.06 -14.95 9.23
N THR A 145 7.21 -15.13 8.58
CA THR A 145 7.87 -16.44 8.55
C THR A 145 8.52 -16.63 9.92
N PRO A 146 8.16 -17.68 10.70
CA PRO A 146 8.90 -17.96 11.93
C PRO A 146 10.36 -18.12 11.54
N THR A 147 11.20 -17.23 12.05
CA THR A 147 12.64 -17.30 11.86
C THR A 147 13.08 -18.61 12.49
N SER A 148 13.34 -19.63 11.67
CA SER A 148 14.04 -20.84 12.07
C SER A 148 15.46 -20.41 12.46
N HIS A 149 15.61 -20.02 13.72
CA HIS A 149 16.90 -19.91 14.36
C HIS A 149 17.46 -21.32 14.40
N GLY A 150 18.47 -21.58 13.57
CA GLY A 150 19.29 -22.79 13.60
C GLY A 150 20.25 -22.79 14.78
#